data_AF-A0A6M7US24-F1
#
_entry.id   AF-A0A6M7US24-F1
#
_cell.length_a   1.000
_cell.length_b   1.000
_cell.length_c   1.000
_cell.angle_alpha   90.00
_cell.angle_beta   90.00
_cell.angle_gamma   90.00
#
_symmetry.space_group_name_H-M   'P 1'
#
loop_
_entity.id
_entity.type
_entity.pdbx_description
1 polymer ?
#
loop_
_entity_poly.entity_id
_entity_poly.type
_entity_poly.pdbx_seq_one_letter_code
_entity_poly.pdbx_strand_id
1 'polypeptide(L)'
;MFPSGIKPMPKTTTPVPTAAPPSAIEIARRAAGSVPRIAHVTEQGDLFGPLTPIAPAHGVSNDEDLEDTLTLNDAKPVAVSPPRRLPSAMSDGGDTAGQSTPQVSTGRQQTSTITSSADIGRLVREARKRGNFSQQKFADLAGVGRRFLSELENGKPTLELGKVLKVANAAGIVLFARKR
;
A
#
# COMPACT_ATOMS: atom_id res chain seq x y z
N MET A 1 8.18 67.34 -34.19
CA MET A 1 7.23 67.12 -35.30
C MET A 1 7.68 65.84 -36.01
N PHE A 2 7.16 64.67 -35.64
CA PHE A 2 7.51 63.39 -36.30
C PHE A 2 6.49 63.11 -37.41
N PRO A 3 6.90 62.75 -38.64
CA PRO A 3 5.94 62.42 -39.69
C PRO A 3 5.32 61.05 -39.42
N SER A 4 4.01 61.05 -39.22
CA SER A 4 3.13 59.88 -39.14
C SER A 4 3.01 59.19 -40.50
N GLY A 5 3.09 57.86 -40.56
CA GLY A 5 2.56 57.12 -41.71
C GLY A 5 3.28 55.85 -42.15
N ILE A 6 3.67 54.95 -41.24
CA ILE A 6 3.98 53.57 -41.65
C ILE A 6 2.71 52.75 -41.46
N LYS A 7 2.01 52.47 -42.57
CA LYS A 7 0.89 51.52 -42.59
C LYS A 7 1.43 50.12 -42.25
N PRO A 8 0.85 49.39 -41.28
CA PRO A 8 1.26 48.02 -41.01
C PRO A 8 0.84 47.12 -42.19
N MET A 9 1.81 46.42 -42.79
CA MET A 9 1.57 45.37 -43.78
C MET A 9 0.97 44.14 -43.07
N PRO A 10 -0.03 43.45 -43.66
CA PRO A 10 -0.51 42.19 -43.12
C PRO A 10 0.61 41.13 -43.25
N LYS A 11 0.98 40.49 -42.14
CA LYS A 11 1.91 39.36 -42.16
C LYS A 11 1.18 38.16 -42.76
N THR A 12 1.42 37.87 -44.03
CA THR A 12 0.97 36.63 -44.67
C THR A 12 1.81 35.47 -44.14
N THR A 13 1.38 34.87 -43.02
CA THR A 13 1.89 33.59 -42.57
C THR A 13 1.16 32.50 -43.35
N THR A 14 1.82 31.96 -44.38
CA THR A 14 1.36 30.75 -45.07
C THR A 14 1.41 29.59 -44.07
N PRO A 15 0.32 28.84 -43.82
CA PRO A 15 0.38 27.67 -42.96
C PRO A 15 1.24 26.60 -43.63
N VAL A 16 2.29 26.15 -42.93
CA VAL A 16 3.06 24.97 -43.35
C VAL A 16 2.12 23.75 -43.23
N PRO A 17 1.98 22.92 -44.29
CA PRO A 17 1.18 21.71 -44.19
C PRO A 17 1.79 20.78 -43.13
N THR A 18 1.13 20.67 -41.98
CA THR A 18 1.46 19.67 -40.97
C THR A 18 0.86 18.35 -41.44
N ALA A 19 1.71 17.43 -41.92
CA ALA A 19 1.29 16.08 -42.23
C ALA A 19 0.71 15.42 -40.97
N ALA A 20 -0.45 14.75 -41.12
CA ALA A 20 -1.06 14.01 -40.02
C ALA A 20 -0.07 12.96 -39.49
N PRO A 21 0.04 12.75 -38.16
CA PRO A 21 0.88 11.71 -37.62
C PRO A 21 0.39 10.34 -38.14
N PRO A 22 1.31 9.40 -38.44
CA PRO A 22 0.95 8.09 -38.97
C PRO A 22 0.01 7.37 -38.00
N SER A 23 -0.96 6.64 -38.56
CA SER A 23 -1.93 5.90 -37.77
C SER A 23 -1.26 4.86 -36.87
N ALA A 24 -1.83 4.56 -35.71
CA ALA A 24 -1.31 3.54 -34.80
C ALA A 24 -1.13 2.16 -35.48
N ILE A 25 -1.96 1.86 -36.48
CA ILE A 25 -1.90 0.64 -37.30
C ILE A 25 -0.61 0.61 -38.14
N GLU A 26 -0.17 1.74 -38.66
CA GLU A 26 1.01 1.84 -39.52
C GLU A 26 2.32 1.76 -38.72
N ILE A 27 2.31 2.31 -37.49
CA ILE A 27 3.42 2.16 -36.54
C ILE A 27 3.61 0.68 -36.17
N ALA A 28 2.52 -0.05 -35.91
CA ALA A 28 2.57 -1.49 -35.60
C ALA A 28 3.10 -2.33 -36.77
N ARG A 29 2.73 -1.99 -38.01
CA ARG A 29 3.19 -2.71 -39.21
C ARG A 29 4.70 -2.57 -39.45
N ARG A 30 5.27 -1.39 -39.13
CA ARG A 30 6.71 -1.13 -39.25
C ARG A 30 7.54 -1.86 -38.19
N ALA A 31 6.99 -2.06 -37.00
CA ALA A 31 7.65 -2.81 -35.93
C ALA A 31 7.75 -4.32 -36.22
N ALA A 32 6.81 -4.88 -36.98
CA ALA A 32 6.77 -6.31 -37.30
C ALA A 32 7.78 -6.76 -38.39
N GLY A 33 8.45 -5.83 -39.08
CA GLY A 33 9.35 -6.13 -40.20
C GLY A 33 10.81 -6.42 -39.85
N SER A 34 11.21 -6.39 -38.57
CA SER A 34 12.61 -6.59 -38.16
C SER A 34 12.75 -7.86 -37.32
N VAL A 35 12.87 -9.00 -37.99
CA VAL A 35 13.32 -10.25 -37.37
C VAL A 35 14.80 -10.44 -37.74
N PRO A 36 15.74 -10.39 -36.79
CA PRO A 36 17.13 -10.70 -37.08
C PRO A 36 17.28 -12.20 -37.37
N ARG A 37 17.92 -12.50 -38.50
CA ARG A 37 18.22 -13.84 -38.99
C ARG A 37 19.32 -14.45 -38.10
N ILE A 38 18.99 -15.47 -37.31
CA ILE A 38 19.97 -16.22 -36.51
C ILE A 38 20.91 -16.97 -37.47
N ALA A 39 22.19 -16.63 -37.43
CA ALA A 39 23.23 -17.35 -38.15
C ALA A 39 23.55 -18.66 -37.41
N HIS A 40 23.54 -19.77 -38.15
CA HIS A 40 24.07 -21.06 -37.74
C HIS A 40 25.56 -20.93 -37.38
N VAL A 41 25.92 -21.34 -36.17
CA VAL A 41 27.32 -21.55 -35.75
C VAL A 41 27.58 -23.05 -35.72
N THR A 42 28.57 -23.46 -36.51
CA THR A 42 29.05 -24.82 -36.70
C THR A 42 29.85 -25.30 -35.49
N GLU A 43 29.57 -26.52 -35.02
CA GLU A 43 30.40 -27.27 -34.07
C GLU A 43 31.72 -27.71 -34.72
N GLN A 44 32.86 -27.52 -34.03
CA GLN A 44 33.93 -28.52 -33.93
C GLN A 44 35.07 -28.09 -32.99
N GLY A 45 35.41 -29.00 -32.06
CA GLY A 45 36.81 -29.34 -31.77
C GLY A 45 37.49 -28.65 -30.60
N ASP A 46 37.59 -29.38 -29.49
CA ASP A 46 38.74 -29.51 -28.58
C ASP A 46 39.30 -28.26 -27.87
N LEU A 47 39.21 -28.27 -26.54
CA LEU A 47 40.38 -28.49 -25.66
C LEU A 47 39.95 -28.45 -24.19
N PHE A 48 40.13 -29.58 -23.52
CA PHE A 48 40.09 -29.73 -22.07
C PHE A 48 40.97 -28.67 -21.37
N GLY A 49 40.41 -27.95 -20.41
CA GLY A 49 41.14 -27.20 -19.38
C GLY A 49 40.55 -27.56 -17.99
N PRO A 50 41.37 -27.82 -16.96
CA PRO A 50 40.89 -28.47 -15.74
C PRO A 50 40.09 -27.52 -14.83
N LEU A 51 39.07 -28.13 -14.19
CA LEU A 51 38.27 -27.59 -13.10
C LEU A 51 39.16 -27.12 -11.94
N THR A 52 39.03 -25.85 -11.55
CA THR A 52 39.50 -25.38 -10.23
C THR A 52 38.29 -25.14 -9.31
N PRO A 53 38.28 -25.74 -8.11
CA PRO A 53 37.27 -25.44 -7.10
C PRO A 53 37.70 -24.21 -6.27
N ILE A 54 36.82 -23.22 -6.11
CA ILE A 54 37.00 -22.15 -5.13
C ILE A 54 36.33 -22.59 -3.83
N ALA A 55 37.14 -23.07 -2.89
CA ALA A 55 36.75 -23.31 -1.51
C ALA A 55 36.80 -21.99 -0.69
N PRO A 56 36.07 -21.89 0.44
CA PRO A 56 36.07 -20.72 1.31
C PRO A 56 37.19 -20.83 2.36
N ALA A 57 37.83 -19.71 2.71
CA ALA A 57 38.87 -19.69 3.73
C ALA A 57 38.82 -18.41 4.59
N HIS A 58 38.61 -18.65 5.89
CA HIS A 58 39.15 -17.95 7.07
C HIS A 58 38.71 -16.48 7.27
N GLY A 59 38.21 -16.05 8.43
CA GLY A 59 38.59 -16.45 9.79
C GLY A 59 39.36 -15.27 10.41
N VAL A 60 38.65 -14.40 11.12
CA VAL A 60 39.26 -13.42 12.03
C VAL A 60 38.40 -13.36 13.28
N SER A 61 38.90 -14.05 14.31
CA SER A 61 38.65 -13.76 15.71
C SER A 61 39.23 -12.38 16.05
N ASN A 62 38.57 -11.67 16.95
CA ASN A 62 39.22 -10.93 18.04
C ASN A 62 38.19 -10.84 19.18
N ASP A 63 38.47 -11.58 20.23
CA ASP A 63 38.05 -11.32 21.60
C ASP A 63 38.56 -9.94 22.02
N GLU A 64 37.73 -9.13 22.69
CA GLU A 64 38.09 -8.21 23.77
C GLU A 64 36.84 -7.96 24.65
N ASP A 65 36.72 -8.78 25.69
CA ASP A 65 36.77 -8.39 27.11
C ASP A 65 36.19 -7.04 27.61
N LEU A 66 35.37 -7.18 28.67
CA LEU A 66 35.05 -6.23 29.77
C LEU A 66 34.26 -4.94 29.41
N GLU A 67 33.19 -4.55 30.08
CA GLU A 67 33.03 -4.37 31.54
C GLU A 67 31.57 -4.59 32.02
N ASP A 68 31.53 -5.23 33.18
CA ASP A 68 30.64 -5.06 34.34
C ASP A 68 29.70 -3.83 34.35
N THR A 69 28.41 -4.04 34.64
CA THR A 69 27.65 -3.20 35.58
C THR A 69 26.39 -3.91 36.05
N LEU A 70 26.50 -4.42 37.27
CA LEU A 70 25.43 -4.78 38.20
C LEU A 70 24.25 -3.80 38.18
N THR A 71 23.03 -4.29 37.97
CA THR A 71 21.86 -3.78 38.69
C THR A 71 21.02 -4.94 39.22
N LEU A 72 21.35 -5.34 40.44
CA LEU A 72 20.42 -5.96 41.38
C LEU A 72 19.21 -5.05 41.53
N ASN A 73 17.99 -5.58 41.36
CA ASN A 73 16.88 -5.16 42.20
C ASN A 73 15.91 -6.33 42.38
N ASP A 74 16.08 -6.90 43.56
CA ASP A 74 15.27 -7.87 44.28
C ASP A 74 13.76 -7.78 44.06
N ALA A 75 13.20 -8.98 44.01
CA ALA A 75 11.78 -9.26 44.13
C ALA A 75 11.22 -8.81 45.50
N LYS A 76 9.96 -8.38 45.50
CA LYS A 76 9.10 -8.46 46.69
C LYS A 76 7.71 -8.95 46.30
N PRO A 77 7.31 -10.19 46.63
CA PRO A 77 5.93 -10.63 46.53
C PRO A 77 5.20 -10.24 47.82
N VAL A 78 4.06 -9.56 47.71
CA VAL A 78 3.15 -9.37 48.86
C VAL A 78 1.83 -10.08 48.56
N ALA A 79 1.57 -11.08 49.39
CA ALA A 79 0.42 -11.96 49.37
C ALA A 79 -0.74 -11.39 50.22
N VAL A 80 -1.96 -11.57 49.71
CA VAL A 80 -3.18 -12.07 50.38
C VAL A 80 -3.70 -11.35 51.64
N SER A 81 -4.96 -10.86 51.60
CA SER A 81 -6.10 -11.34 52.44
C SER A 81 -7.40 -10.52 52.23
N PRO A 82 -8.56 -11.16 51.95
CA PRO A 82 -9.91 -10.60 52.21
C PRO A 82 -10.39 -11.06 53.62
N PRO A 83 -11.64 -10.84 54.13
CA PRO A 83 -12.74 -9.91 53.81
C PRO A 83 -13.23 -9.10 55.04
N ARG A 84 -14.17 -8.15 54.89
CA ARG A 84 -15.25 -7.96 55.89
C ARG A 84 -16.49 -7.29 55.28
N ARG A 85 -17.58 -8.06 55.25
CA ARG A 85 -18.94 -7.68 54.87
C ARG A 85 -19.61 -6.96 56.05
N LEU A 86 -20.28 -5.85 55.81
CA LEU A 86 -21.30 -5.29 56.70
C LEU A 86 -22.64 -5.29 55.95
N PRO A 87 -23.68 -6.00 56.42
CA PRO A 87 -25.05 -5.82 55.96
C PRO A 87 -25.81 -4.88 56.91
N SER A 88 -26.55 -3.91 56.36
CA SER A 88 -27.76 -3.23 56.87
C SER A 88 -27.99 -2.00 55.98
N ALA A 89 -29.17 -1.64 55.46
CA ALA A 89 -30.56 -1.91 55.80
C ALA A 89 -31.40 -1.85 54.49
N MET A 90 -32.39 -2.71 54.28
CA MET A 90 -33.82 -2.41 54.53
C MET A 90 -34.21 -0.94 54.31
N SER A 91 -34.82 -0.62 53.16
CA SER A 91 -36.15 0.03 53.10
C SER A 91 -36.72 0.03 51.67
N ASP A 92 -37.84 -0.67 51.53
CA ASP A 92 -39.02 -0.45 50.67
C ASP A 92 -38.91 0.08 49.23
N GLY A 93 -39.38 -0.77 48.31
CA GLY A 93 -40.64 -0.50 47.60
C GLY A 93 -40.63 0.62 46.57
N GLY A 94 -40.30 0.25 45.33
CA GLY A 94 -40.48 1.11 44.15
C GLY A 94 -40.42 0.29 42.87
N ASP A 95 -41.57 -0.21 42.46
CA ASP A 95 -41.81 -0.73 41.12
C ASP A 95 -41.34 0.27 40.06
N THR A 96 -40.50 -0.15 39.11
CA THR A 96 -40.74 0.01 37.66
C THR A 96 -39.61 -0.66 36.89
N ALA A 97 -40.02 -1.60 36.05
CA ALA A 97 -39.26 -2.25 35.02
C ALA A 97 -38.44 -1.25 34.19
N GLY A 98 -37.15 -1.51 34.11
CA GLY A 98 -36.22 -0.72 33.31
C GLY A 98 -34.86 -1.37 33.32
N GLN A 99 -34.80 -2.60 32.81
CA GLN A 99 -33.57 -3.28 32.45
C GLN A 99 -32.79 -2.39 31.48
N SER A 100 -31.96 -1.47 31.97
CA SER A 100 -30.78 -1.00 31.25
C SER A 100 -29.76 -2.13 31.32
N THR A 101 -30.09 -3.22 30.62
CA THR A 101 -29.13 -4.22 30.20
C THR A 101 -27.90 -3.49 29.66
N PRO A 102 -26.68 -3.77 30.16
CA PRO A 102 -25.50 -3.49 29.38
C PRO A 102 -25.63 -4.33 28.11
N GLN A 103 -26.10 -3.71 27.03
CA GLN A 103 -26.08 -4.30 25.71
C GLN A 103 -24.61 -4.49 25.34
N VAL A 104 -24.07 -5.64 25.72
CA VAL A 104 -22.86 -6.20 25.14
C VAL A 104 -23.14 -6.31 23.65
N SER A 105 -22.71 -5.30 22.90
CA SER A 105 -22.72 -5.25 21.44
C SER A 105 -21.69 -6.26 20.96
N THR A 106 -22.05 -7.54 21.09
CA THR A 106 -21.25 -8.68 20.68
C THR A 106 -21.06 -8.59 19.16
N GLY A 107 -20.00 -7.90 18.74
CA GLY A 107 -19.28 -8.04 17.47
C GLY A 107 -20.08 -8.35 16.20
N ARG A 108 -21.27 -7.79 15.98
CA ARG A 108 -21.93 -7.90 14.67
C ARG A 108 -21.14 -7.05 13.70
N GLN A 109 -20.16 -7.69 13.04
CA GLN A 109 -19.38 -7.14 11.94
C GLN A 109 -20.33 -6.37 11.01
N GLN A 110 -20.18 -5.05 10.96
CA GLN A 110 -21.05 -4.18 10.19
C GLN A 110 -20.77 -4.41 8.70
N THR A 111 -21.63 -5.19 8.03
CA THR A 111 -21.55 -5.42 6.59
C THR A 111 -22.32 -4.32 5.86
N SER A 112 -21.61 -3.33 5.33
CA SER A 112 -22.18 -2.28 4.49
C SER A 112 -22.12 -2.66 3.01
N THR A 113 -23.16 -2.34 2.24
CA THR A 113 -23.16 -2.54 0.78
C THR A 113 -22.27 -1.47 0.13
N ILE A 114 -21.33 -1.89 -0.71
CA ILE A 114 -20.48 -1.00 -1.50
C ILE A 114 -21.24 -0.63 -2.78
N THR A 115 -21.49 0.67 -2.97
CA THR A 115 -22.20 1.22 -4.14
C THR A 115 -21.30 2.12 -4.99
N SER A 116 -20.18 2.60 -4.44
CA SER A 116 -19.23 3.49 -5.11
C SER A 116 -17.77 3.19 -4.74
N SER A 117 -16.83 3.67 -5.56
CA SER A 117 -15.39 3.64 -5.25
C SER A 117 -15.04 4.40 -3.96
N ALA A 118 -15.80 5.44 -3.62
CA ALA A 118 -15.62 6.18 -2.38
C ALA A 118 -15.88 5.33 -1.13
N ASP A 119 -16.78 4.33 -1.22
CA ASP A 119 -17.07 3.44 -0.10
C ASP A 119 -15.84 2.58 0.24
N ILE A 120 -15.16 2.05 -0.78
CA ILE A 120 -13.90 1.32 -0.63
C ILE A 120 -12.81 2.24 -0.08
N GLY A 121 -12.68 3.45 -0.64
CA GLY A 121 -11.71 4.45 -0.19
C GLY A 121 -11.83 4.79 1.29
N ARG A 122 -13.06 4.95 1.80
CA ARG A 122 -13.33 5.18 3.22
C ARG A 122 -12.90 4.00 4.09
N LEU A 123 -13.27 2.77 3.72
CA LEU A 123 -12.87 1.57 4.46
C LEU A 123 -11.35 1.44 4.56
N VAL A 124 -10.63 1.67 3.46
CA VAL A 124 -9.16 1.65 3.43
C VAL A 124 -8.57 2.74 4.34
N ARG A 125 -9.09 3.97 4.26
CA ARG A 125 -8.63 5.10 5.08
C ARG A 125 -8.86 4.83 6.57
N GLU A 126 -10.00 4.27 6.93
CA GLU A 126 -10.32 3.89 8.32
C GLU A 126 -9.38 2.79 8.82
N ALA A 127 -9.18 1.73 8.05
CA ALA A 127 -8.25 0.67 8.38
C ALA A 127 -6.82 1.19 8.59
N ARG A 128 -6.33 2.03 7.67
CA ARG A 128 -5.01 2.67 7.79
C ARG A 128 -4.88 3.51 9.05
N LYS A 129 -5.89 4.34 9.34
CA LYS A 129 -5.89 5.21 10.52
C LYS A 129 -5.95 4.43 11.82
N ARG A 130 -6.73 3.34 11.88
CA ARG A 130 -6.77 2.43 13.05
C ARG A 130 -5.43 1.75 13.30
N GLY A 131 -4.65 1.51 12.24
CA GLY A 131 -3.27 1.01 12.34
C GLY A 131 -2.21 2.09 12.55
N ASN A 132 -2.59 3.36 12.77
CA ASN A 132 -1.68 4.50 12.96
C ASN A 132 -0.61 4.65 11.85
N PHE A 133 -0.92 4.23 10.63
CA PHE A 133 0.01 4.35 9.50
C PHE A 133 -0.16 5.69 8.78
N SER A 134 0.96 6.32 8.41
CA SER A 134 0.96 7.40 7.42
C SER A 134 0.57 6.83 6.04
N GLN A 135 0.09 7.69 5.12
CA GLN A 135 -0.19 7.24 3.75
C GLN A 135 1.06 6.69 3.06
N GLN A 136 2.25 7.28 3.31
CA GLN A 136 3.48 6.74 2.73
C GLN A 136 3.76 5.33 3.26
N LYS A 137 3.79 5.15 4.58
CA LYS A 137 4.12 3.86 5.20
C LYS A 137 3.14 2.77 4.78
N PHE A 138 1.86 3.09 4.69
CA PHE A 138 0.85 2.13 4.27
C PHE A 138 0.94 1.80 2.77
N ALA A 139 1.27 2.78 1.93
CA ALA A 139 1.49 2.55 0.50
C ALA A 139 2.69 1.62 0.27
N ASP A 140 3.77 1.78 1.04
CA ASP A 140 4.94 0.91 1.01
C ASP A 140 4.59 -0.53 1.43
N LEU A 141 3.83 -0.69 2.52
CA LEU A 141 3.34 -2.00 2.97
C LEU A 141 2.45 -2.69 1.93
N ALA A 142 1.62 -1.93 1.22
CA ALA A 142 0.73 -2.46 0.19
C ALA A 142 1.41 -2.63 -1.19
N GLY A 143 2.67 -2.20 -1.34
CA GLY A 143 3.39 -2.26 -2.61
C GLY A 143 2.81 -1.36 -3.71
N VAL A 144 2.31 -0.17 -3.34
CA VAL A 144 1.74 0.82 -4.27
C VAL A 144 2.37 2.20 -4.06
N GLY A 145 2.23 3.11 -5.02
CA GLY A 145 2.68 4.49 -4.84
C GLY A 145 1.78 5.30 -3.90
N ARG A 146 2.35 6.23 -3.11
CA ARG A 146 1.59 7.14 -2.23
C ARG A 146 0.46 7.88 -2.95
N ARG A 147 0.70 8.32 -4.18
CA ARG A 147 -0.31 8.99 -5.02
C ARG A 147 -1.51 8.08 -5.28
N PHE A 148 -1.25 6.80 -5.59
CA PHE A 148 -2.31 5.81 -5.79
C PHE A 148 -3.14 5.64 -4.51
N LEU A 149 -2.49 5.48 -3.36
CA LEU A 149 -3.21 5.36 -2.09
C LEU A 149 -4.06 6.60 -1.78
N SER A 150 -3.53 7.80 -2.02
CA SER A 150 -4.29 9.05 -1.84
C SER A 150 -5.51 9.12 -2.76
N GLU A 151 -5.35 8.78 -4.05
CA GLU A 151 -6.46 8.73 -5.00
C GLU A 151 -7.52 7.68 -4.61
N LEU A 152 -7.09 6.54 -4.08
CA LEU A 152 -7.97 5.49 -3.57
C LEU A 152 -8.77 5.95 -2.37
N GLU A 153 -8.11 6.55 -1.37
CA GLU A 153 -8.78 7.09 -0.18
C GLU A 153 -9.74 8.23 -0.51
N ASN A 154 -9.48 8.99 -1.58
CA ASN A 154 -10.37 10.02 -2.10
C ASN A 154 -11.50 9.43 -3.00
N GLY A 155 -11.49 8.13 -3.27
CA GLY A 155 -12.55 7.44 -3.99
C GLY A 155 -12.50 7.61 -5.51
N LYS A 156 -11.32 7.85 -6.12
CA LYS A 156 -11.18 8.01 -7.57
C LYS A 156 -11.75 6.77 -8.31
N PRO A 157 -12.71 6.94 -9.23
CA PRO A 157 -13.41 5.81 -9.86
C PRO A 157 -12.56 5.11 -10.93
N THR A 158 -11.53 5.77 -11.47
CA THR A 158 -10.70 5.27 -12.58
C THR A 158 -9.44 4.53 -12.12
N LEU A 159 -9.43 4.01 -10.89
CA LEU A 159 -8.30 3.26 -10.36
C LEU A 159 -8.28 1.84 -10.90
N GLU A 160 -7.06 1.34 -11.09
CA GLU A 160 -6.84 -0.05 -11.50
C GLU A 160 -7.29 -1.01 -10.38
N LEU A 161 -8.33 -1.80 -10.67
CA LEU A 161 -8.95 -2.70 -9.69
C LEU A 161 -7.94 -3.66 -9.03
N GLY A 162 -6.98 -4.19 -9.79
CA GLY A 162 -5.95 -5.09 -9.24
C GLY A 162 -5.14 -4.46 -8.11
N LYS A 163 -4.78 -3.18 -8.23
CA LYS A 163 -4.08 -2.44 -7.16
C LYS A 163 -5.01 -2.14 -5.98
N VAL A 164 -6.29 -1.87 -6.25
CA VAL A 164 -7.30 -1.68 -5.19
C VAL A 164 -7.41 -2.95 -4.34
N LEU A 165 -7.46 -4.14 -4.97
CA LEU A 165 -7.50 -5.42 -4.26
C LEU A 165 -6.25 -5.66 -3.42
N LYS A 166 -5.06 -5.31 -3.93
CA LYS A 166 -3.80 -5.38 -3.15
C LYS A 166 -3.86 -4.52 -1.89
N VAL A 167 -4.31 -3.27 -2.03
CA VAL A 167 -4.46 -2.35 -0.88
C VAL A 167 -5.52 -2.84 0.10
N ALA A 168 -6.67 -3.34 -0.39
CA ALA A 168 -7.71 -3.91 0.46
C ALA A 168 -7.18 -5.09 1.28
N ASN A 169 -6.41 -5.99 0.68
CA ASN A 169 -5.77 -7.10 1.38
C ASN A 169 -4.78 -6.61 2.45
N ALA A 170 -3.91 -5.65 2.11
CA ALA A 170 -2.98 -5.04 3.06
C ALA A 170 -3.70 -4.29 4.22
N ALA A 171 -4.92 -3.81 3.98
CA ALA A 171 -5.77 -3.18 4.98
C ALA A 171 -6.52 -4.19 5.87
N GLY A 172 -6.40 -5.50 5.61
CA GLY A 172 -7.21 -6.53 6.28
C GLY A 172 -8.69 -6.50 5.86
N ILE A 173 -8.99 -6.00 4.67
CA ILE A 173 -10.34 -5.90 4.13
C ILE A 173 -10.56 -7.03 3.12
N VAL A 174 -11.56 -7.87 3.39
CA VAL A 174 -12.02 -8.92 2.49
C VAL A 174 -13.20 -8.41 1.67
N LEU A 175 -13.08 -8.48 0.34
CA LEU A 175 -14.19 -8.18 -0.58
C LEU A 175 -14.85 -9.48 -1.02
N PHE A 176 -16.17 -9.55 -0.87
CA PHE A 176 -16.99 -10.66 -1.35
C PHE A 176 -18.00 -10.14 -2.37
N ALA A 177 -18.32 -10.97 -3.36
CA ALA A 177 -19.36 -10.71 -4.33
C ALA A 177 -20.53 -11.67 -4.09
N ARG A 178 -21.77 -11.16 -4.20
CA ARG A 178 -22.97 -11.98 -4.34
C ARG A 178 -23.76 -11.52 -5.56
N LYS A 179 -24.48 -12.45 -6.20
CA LYS A 179 -25.48 -12.10 -7.21
C LYS A 179 -26.62 -11.33 -6.54
N ARG A 180 -27.11 -10.29 -7.21
CA ARG A 180 -28.28 -9.51 -6.76
C ARG A 180 -29.57 -10.30 -6.98
#